data_AF-A0A937PNU6-F1
#
_entry.id   AF-A0A937PNU6-F1
#
_cell.length_a   1.000
_cell.length_b   1.000
_cell.length_c   1.000
_cell.angle_alpha   90.00
_cell.angle_beta   90.00
_cell.angle_gamma   90.00
#
_symmetry.space_group_name_H-M   'P 1'
#
loop_
_entity.id
_entity.type
_entity.pdbx_description
1 polymer ?
#
loop_
_entity_poly.entity_id
_entity_poly.type
_entity_poly.pdbx_seq_one_letter_code
_entity_poly.pdbx_strand_id
1 'polypeptide(L)'
;MNKVILTVVFAAAWAPCAGTKDYFELRNGLPNSRLIFEQTKKGRVAFLGGSITQMNGWRGMVGAELRRRFPNTRFDFINAGISSTGSTPGAFRLARDVFKNGPVDLLFEEAAVNDLYNGRSEAEQVRGMEGIVRHARKLNPNIDIVIMHFVDPPKMKDFNSGKTPEVIRNHEKVAVHYKLPSIDLAREVTERIGRKEFAWRTFGGLHPAKFGHELYCETIARLFDAAWPGKTATGKIAAHRQPAKLDEFCYDSGQLLPPDKAEKLKRFKQDPKWKNTVGGGVRGGFVNVPMLVGKQPGDSFELSFKGSAIGLFVAAGPDTGTIEYRIDGGKWNKRDLFTKWSGGLHIPWLYVLDAELEQKKTHRLEVRIAAEKNAKSKGHACRIVKFAVNGAAGGRDRG
;
A
#
# COMPACT_ATOMS: atom_id res chain seq x y z
N MET A 1 11.84 -14.56 58.04
CA MET A 1 11.75 -15.60 56.99
C MET A 1 10.76 -15.13 55.92
N ASN A 2 11.24 -14.48 54.86
CA ASN A 2 10.41 -14.07 53.72
C ASN A 2 10.54 -15.13 52.61
N LYS A 3 9.46 -15.84 52.29
CA LYS A 3 9.37 -16.67 51.08
C LYS A 3 8.85 -15.83 49.94
N VAL A 4 9.73 -15.55 48.98
CA VAL A 4 9.38 -14.99 47.67
C VAL A 4 8.72 -16.10 46.86
N ILE A 5 7.49 -15.88 46.41
CA ILE A 5 6.81 -16.75 45.44
C ILE A 5 7.29 -16.33 44.05
N LEU A 6 8.10 -17.17 43.43
CA LEU A 6 8.57 -17.01 42.05
C LEU A 6 7.50 -17.58 41.11
N THR A 7 6.74 -16.72 40.44
CA THR A 7 5.80 -17.14 39.40
C THR A 7 6.58 -17.52 38.14
N VAL A 8 6.76 -18.81 37.91
CA VAL A 8 7.31 -19.36 36.66
C VAL A 8 6.25 -19.23 35.56
N VAL A 9 6.47 -18.33 34.61
CA VAL A 9 5.69 -18.27 33.37
C VAL A 9 6.23 -19.36 32.44
N PHE A 10 5.45 -20.42 32.22
CA PHE A 10 5.73 -21.39 31.17
C PHE A 10 5.48 -20.73 29.80
N ALA A 11 6.55 -20.37 29.10
CA ALA A 11 6.50 -20.19 27.66
C ALA A 11 6.41 -21.59 27.04
N ALA A 12 5.24 -21.97 26.53
CA ALA A 12 5.10 -23.19 25.75
C ALA A 12 5.92 -23.03 24.46
N ALA A 13 7.10 -23.65 24.42
CA ALA A 13 7.88 -23.77 23.19
C ALA A 13 7.12 -24.69 22.23
N TRP A 14 6.56 -24.11 21.19
CA TRP A 14 6.03 -24.87 20.05
C TRP A 14 7.20 -25.53 19.32
N ALA A 15 7.27 -26.86 19.39
CA ALA A 15 8.18 -27.63 18.53
C ALA A 15 7.54 -27.73 17.14
N PRO A 16 8.23 -27.32 16.06
CA PRO A 16 7.71 -27.52 14.71
C PRO A 16 7.64 -29.01 14.41
N CYS A 17 6.46 -29.47 13.98
CA CYS A 17 6.28 -30.82 13.47
C CYS A 17 7.04 -30.92 12.15
N ALA A 18 7.97 -31.87 12.03
CA ALA A 18 8.71 -32.12 10.80
C ALA A 18 7.71 -32.43 9.66
N GLY A 19 7.67 -31.57 8.64
CA GLY A 19 6.89 -31.80 7.42
C GLY A 19 5.79 -30.78 7.09
N THR A 20 5.47 -29.80 7.94
CA THR A 20 4.58 -28.70 7.55
C THR A 20 5.38 -27.60 6.85
N LYS A 21 5.11 -27.35 5.56
CA LYS A 21 5.56 -26.11 4.91
C LYS A 21 5.00 -24.93 5.72
N ASP A 22 5.86 -24.00 6.12
CA ASP A 22 5.41 -22.77 6.79
C ASP A 22 4.55 -21.94 5.81
N TYR A 23 3.88 -20.91 6.32
CA TYR A 23 3.00 -20.04 5.55
C TYR A 23 3.76 -18.88 4.86
N PHE A 24 5.04 -19.09 4.57
CA PHE A 24 5.89 -18.14 3.85
C PHE A 24 6.79 -18.84 2.84
N GLU A 25 7.19 -18.09 1.82
CA GLU A 25 8.19 -18.50 0.83
C GLU A 25 9.42 -17.60 0.98
N LEU A 26 10.57 -18.17 1.35
CA LEU A 26 11.76 -17.39 1.70
C LEU A 26 12.41 -16.70 0.48
N ARG A 27 12.47 -17.38 -0.67
CA ARG A 27 13.16 -16.93 -1.89
C ARG A 27 14.59 -16.43 -1.59
N ASN A 28 14.96 -15.21 -1.98
CA ASN A 28 16.30 -14.67 -1.69
C ASN A 28 16.49 -14.23 -0.23
N GLY A 29 15.47 -14.36 0.63
CA GLY A 29 15.55 -14.00 2.04
C GLY A 29 15.68 -12.49 2.27
N LEU A 30 16.28 -12.16 3.41
CA LEU A 30 16.46 -10.78 3.89
C LEU A 30 17.95 -10.51 4.24
N PRO A 31 18.89 -10.74 3.30
CA PRO A 31 20.32 -10.72 3.62
C PRO A 31 20.83 -9.31 3.97
N ASN A 32 20.36 -8.28 3.25
CA ASN A 32 20.91 -6.94 3.38
C ASN A 32 20.47 -6.26 4.67
N SER A 33 19.20 -6.38 5.04
CA SER A 33 18.65 -5.80 6.26
C SER A 33 19.40 -6.30 7.50
N ARG A 34 19.67 -7.60 7.60
CA ARG A 34 20.51 -8.16 8.68
C ARG A 34 21.90 -7.54 8.72
N LEU A 35 22.60 -7.53 7.57
CA LEU A 35 23.94 -6.98 7.45
C LEU A 35 23.96 -5.50 7.85
N ILE A 36 22.99 -4.72 7.39
CA ILE A 36 22.85 -3.29 7.72
C ILE A 36 22.64 -3.10 9.23
N PHE A 37 21.71 -3.85 9.83
CA PHE A 37 21.41 -3.75 11.26
C PHE A 37 22.64 -4.10 12.10
N GLU A 38 23.32 -5.20 11.77
CA GLU A 38 24.48 -5.67 12.53
C GLU A 38 25.72 -4.79 12.33
N GLN A 39 26.00 -4.30 11.12
CA GLN A 39 27.23 -3.56 10.82
C GLN A 39 27.13 -2.07 11.18
N THR A 40 25.99 -1.44 10.86
CA THR A 40 25.82 0.01 11.04
C THR A 40 25.21 0.39 12.38
N LYS A 41 24.63 -0.61 13.09
CA LYS A 41 23.85 -0.40 14.32
C LYS A 41 22.68 0.58 14.14
N LYS A 42 22.21 0.74 12.90
CA LYS A 42 21.05 1.54 12.52
C LYS A 42 20.18 0.70 11.58
N GLY A 43 18.87 0.90 11.64
CA GLY A 43 17.94 0.24 10.73
C GLY A 43 16.70 1.07 10.52
N ARG A 44 16.30 1.27 9.28
CA ARG A 44 15.08 1.99 8.92
C ARG A 44 14.10 1.03 8.27
N VAL A 45 12.95 0.84 8.92
CA VAL A 45 11.98 -0.20 8.55
C VAL A 45 10.63 0.45 8.29
N ALA A 46 10.02 0.14 7.15
CA ALA A 46 8.73 0.70 6.74
C ALA A 46 7.64 -0.36 6.66
N PHE A 47 6.42 0.07 7.01
CA PHE A 47 5.20 -0.73 6.88
C PHE A 47 4.24 0.02 5.96
N LEU A 48 4.13 -0.43 4.71
CA LEU A 48 3.25 0.13 3.69
C LEU A 48 2.00 -0.75 3.55
N GLY A 49 0.84 -0.11 3.44
CA GLY A 49 -0.42 -0.82 3.21
C GLY A 49 -1.67 -0.07 3.63
N GLY A 50 -2.72 -0.84 3.87
CA GLY A 50 -4.07 -0.37 4.17
C GLY A 50 -4.36 0.00 5.62
N SER A 51 -5.64 -0.13 6.01
CA SER A 51 -6.09 0.18 7.37
C SER A 51 -5.51 -0.76 8.43
N ILE A 52 -5.30 -2.04 8.09
CA ILE A 52 -4.74 -3.04 9.03
C ILE A 52 -3.28 -2.69 9.36
N THR A 53 -2.53 -2.19 8.36
CA THR A 53 -1.18 -1.65 8.56
C THR A 53 -1.21 -0.32 9.32
N GLN A 54 -2.19 0.55 9.09
CA GLN A 54 -2.31 1.83 9.78
C GLN A 54 -2.49 1.68 11.30
N MET A 55 -3.24 0.66 11.73
CA MET A 55 -3.55 0.37 13.13
C MET A 55 -2.30 0.17 14.00
N ASN A 56 -2.45 0.34 15.31
CA ASN A 56 -1.51 -0.21 16.27
C ASN A 56 -1.78 -1.72 16.39
N GLY A 57 -0.73 -2.54 16.36
CA GLY A 57 -0.88 -3.99 16.32
C GLY A 57 0.40 -4.67 15.84
N TRP A 58 0.27 -5.58 14.88
CA TRP A 58 1.35 -6.42 14.34
C TRP A 58 2.64 -5.65 14.06
N ARG A 59 2.58 -4.46 13.44
CA ARG A 59 3.78 -3.66 13.13
C ARG A 59 4.58 -3.23 14.37
N GLY A 60 3.89 -2.95 15.47
CA GLY A 60 4.52 -2.63 16.74
C GLY A 60 5.19 -3.85 17.36
N MET A 61 4.55 -5.01 17.26
CA MET A 61 5.09 -6.30 17.70
C MET A 61 6.31 -6.71 16.88
N VAL A 62 6.26 -6.56 15.54
CA VAL A 62 7.41 -6.76 14.65
C VAL A 62 8.55 -5.79 15.00
N GLY A 63 8.24 -4.54 15.29
CA GLY A 63 9.25 -3.58 15.76
C GLY A 63 9.89 -3.97 17.09
N ALA A 64 9.13 -4.57 18.02
CA ALA A 64 9.67 -5.13 19.25
C ALA A 64 10.54 -6.37 18.99
N GLU A 65 10.11 -7.24 18.07
CA GLU A 65 10.86 -8.43 17.67
C GLU A 65 12.19 -8.07 17.01
N LEU A 66 12.22 -7.06 16.15
CA LEU A 66 13.46 -6.54 15.56
C LEU A 66 14.41 -5.96 16.62
N ARG A 67 13.90 -5.19 17.58
CA ARG A 67 14.71 -4.70 18.71
C ARG A 67 15.26 -5.83 19.56
N ARG A 68 14.47 -6.89 19.79
CA ARG A 68 14.90 -8.08 20.55
C ARG A 68 16.02 -8.83 19.82
N ARG A 69 15.91 -8.99 18.51
CA ARG A 69 16.93 -9.68 17.68
C ARG A 69 18.20 -8.87 17.51
N PHE A 70 18.09 -7.55 17.41
CA PHE A 70 19.21 -6.63 17.20
C PHE A 70 19.26 -5.57 18.32
N PRO A 71 19.61 -5.95 19.56
CA PRO A 71 19.53 -5.06 20.72
C PRO A 71 20.47 -3.85 20.66
N ASN A 72 21.54 -3.96 19.87
CA ASN A 72 22.51 -2.88 19.67
C ASN A 72 22.15 -1.97 18.48
N THR A 73 21.00 -2.17 17.84
CA THR A 73 20.58 -1.42 16.64
C THR A 73 19.54 -0.37 16.99
N ARG A 74 19.80 0.89 16.62
CA ARG A 74 18.81 1.96 16.69
C ARG A 74 17.89 1.90 15.48
N PHE A 75 16.61 1.59 15.73
CA PHE A 75 15.60 1.53 14.69
C PHE A 75 14.82 2.83 14.50
N ASP A 76 14.56 3.19 13.24
CA ASP A 76 13.52 4.14 12.81
C ASP A 76 12.39 3.35 12.12
N PHE A 77 11.17 3.40 12.69
CA PHE A 77 10.00 2.67 12.21
C PHE A 77 9.01 3.62 11.54
N ILE A 78 8.75 3.39 10.25
CA ILE A 78 7.87 4.23 9.44
C ILE A 78 6.51 3.53 9.30
N ASN A 79 5.47 4.13 9.89
CA ASN A 79 4.09 3.74 9.60
C ASN A 79 3.60 4.47 8.35
N ALA A 80 3.57 3.75 7.23
CA ALA A 80 3.04 4.22 5.96
C ALA A 80 1.68 3.57 5.64
N GLY A 81 0.91 3.15 6.64
CA GLY A 81 -0.46 2.66 6.46
C GLY A 81 -1.47 3.78 6.21
N ILE A 82 -2.27 3.67 5.15
CA ILE A 82 -3.41 4.57 4.90
C ILE A 82 -4.66 3.73 4.63
N SER A 83 -5.69 3.92 5.45
CA SER A 83 -6.98 3.25 5.30
C SER A 83 -7.52 3.32 3.87
N SER A 84 -8.04 2.19 3.38
CA SER A 84 -8.63 2.03 2.04
C SER A 84 -7.64 2.01 0.87
N THR A 85 -6.33 2.17 1.13
CA THR A 85 -5.31 2.16 0.07
C THR A 85 -4.73 0.78 -0.13
N GLY A 86 -4.63 0.35 -1.40
CA GLY A 86 -3.93 -0.87 -1.82
C GLY A 86 -2.65 -0.56 -2.59
N SER A 87 -2.23 -1.46 -3.48
CA SER A 87 -0.93 -1.39 -4.17
C SER A 87 -0.85 -0.21 -5.13
N THR A 88 -1.92 0.09 -5.85
CA THR A 88 -1.98 1.22 -6.79
C THR A 88 -1.65 2.56 -6.11
N PRO A 89 -2.43 3.06 -5.11
CA PRO A 89 -2.05 4.28 -4.39
C PRO A 89 -0.74 4.14 -3.61
N GLY A 90 -0.37 2.93 -3.15
CA GLY A 90 0.93 2.64 -2.54
C GLY A 90 2.10 3.01 -3.45
N ALA A 91 2.05 2.61 -4.72
CA ALA A 91 3.10 2.88 -5.70
C ALA A 91 3.32 4.39 -5.95
N PHE A 92 2.24 5.17 -6.06
CA PHE A 92 2.34 6.62 -6.28
C PHE A 92 2.79 7.42 -5.06
N ARG A 93 2.50 6.92 -3.85
CA ARG A 93 2.86 7.61 -2.59
C ARG A 93 4.16 7.16 -1.96
N LEU A 94 4.77 6.08 -2.48
CA LEU A 94 5.95 5.43 -1.93
C LEU A 94 7.07 6.44 -1.58
N ALA A 95 7.48 7.26 -2.55
CA ALA A 95 8.56 8.23 -2.34
C ALA A 95 8.24 9.22 -1.19
N ARG A 96 6.99 9.72 -1.15
CA ARG A 96 6.53 10.67 -0.13
C ARG A 96 6.40 10.05 1.25
N ASP A 97 5.86 8.83 1.34
CA ASP A 97 5.47 8.25 2.62
C ASP A 97 6.55 7.37 3.24
N VAL A 98 7.40 6.75 2.42
CA VAL A 98 8.44 5.80 2.86
C VAL A 98 9.83 6.44 2.77
N PHE A 99 10.15 7.11 1.66
CA PHE A 99 11.52 7.55 1.37
C PHE A 99 11.81 9.04 1.60
N LYS A 100 10.82 9.86 1.99
CA LYS A 100 11.00 11.32 2.13
C LYS A 100 12.15 11.75 3.06
N ASN A 101 12.48 10.92 4.06
CA ASN A 101 13.53 11.19 5.03
C ASN A 101 14.76 10.28 4.82
N GLY A 102 14.95 9.74 3.61
CA GLY A 102 16.12 8.95 3.23
C GLY A 102 15.81 7.49 2.85
N PRO A 103 16.85 6.65 2.66
CA PRO A 103 16.72 5.23 2.36
C PRO A 103 15.99 4.44 3.46
N VAL A 104 15.42 3.30 3.07
CA VAL A 104 14.75 2.31 3.93
C VAL A 104 15.38 0.94 3.67
N ASP A 105 15.70 0.21 4.73
CA ASP A 105 16.49 -1.04 4.66
C ASP A 105 15.60 -2.29 4.59
N LEU A 106 14.40 -2.21 5.17
CA LEU A 106 13.40 -3.28 5.15
C LEU A 106 12.00 -2.69 4.95
N LEU A 107 11.27 -3.19 3.97
CA LEU A 107 9.89 -2.81 3.67
C LEU A 107 8.95 -4.01 3.82
N PHE A 108 7.91 -3.86 4.62
CA PHE A 108 6.74 -4.73 4.60
C PHE A 108 5.64 -4.08 3.77
N GLU A 109 5.15 -4.79 2.76
CA GLU A 109 4.06 -4.36 1.90
C GLU A 109 2.86 -5.29 2.02
N GLU A 110 1.68 -4.72 2.33
CA GLU A 110 0.40 -5.43 2.29
C GLU A 110 -0.67 -4.61 1.59
N ALA A 111 -1.28 -5.21 0.56
CA ALA A 111 -2.33 -4.58 -0.22
C ALA A 111 -3.45 -5.54 -0.64
N ALA A 112 -3.35 -6.83 -0.35
CA ALA A 112 -4.21 -7.87 -0.92
C ALA A 112 -5.69 -7.72 -0.52
N VAL A 113 -5.96 -7.25 0.70
CA VAL A 113 -7.33 -6.93 1.12
C VAL A 113 -7.85 -5.72 0.33
N ASN A 114 -7.09 -4.64 0.29
CA ASN A 114 -7.57 -3.40 -0.32
C ASN A 114 -7.68 -3.46 -1.84
N ASP A 115 -6.76 -4.14 -2.53
CA ASP A 115 -6.83 -4.33 -3.98
C ASP A 115 -8.12 -5.06 -4.40
N LEU A 116 -8.49 -6.12 -3.65
CA LEU A 116 -9.74 -6.84 -3.86
C LEU A 116 -10.96 -5.93 -3.62
N TYR A 117 -11.07 -5.31 -2.45
CA TYR A 117 -12.26 -4.52 -2.10
C TYR A 117 -12.39 -3.23 -2.92
N ASN A 118 -11.29 -2.74 -3.49
CA ASN A 118 -11.24 -1.61 -4.41
C ASN A 118 -11.56 -2.00 -5.86
N GLY A 119 -11.75 -3.29 -6.15
CA GLY A 119 -12.10 -3.78 -7.48
C GLY A 119 -10.99 -3.57 -8.51
N ARG A 120 -9.73 -3.60 -8.08
CA ARG A 120 -8.59 -3.48 -9.00
C ARG A 120 -8.53 -4.69 -9.92
N SER A 121 -8.33 -4.44 -11.20
CA SER A 121 -8.05 -5.49 -12.18
C SER A 121 -6.74 -6.21 -11.89
N GLU A 122 -6.55 -7.40 -12.46
CA GLU A 122 -5.28 -8.12 -12.39
C GLU A 122 -4.09 -7.24 -12.83
N ALA A 123 -4.23 -6.52 -13.95
CA ALA A 123 -3.19 -5.63 -14.46
C ALA A 123 -2.86 -4.50 -13.45
N GLU A 124 -3.86 -3.84 -12.85
CA GLU A 124 -3.61 -2.79 -11.85
C GLU A 124 -2.91 -3.32 -10.59
N GLN A 125 -3.25 -4.54 -10.16
CA GLN A 125 -2.63 -5.19 -9.00
C GLN A 125 -1.16 -5.51 -9.28
N VAL A 126 -0.85 -6.06 -10.45
CA VAL A 126 0.53 -6.35 -10.87
C VAL A 126 1.33 -5.06 -11.05
N ARG A 127 0.80 -4.06 -11.79
CA ARG A 127 1.46 -2.75 -12.01
C ARG A 127 1.73 -2.01 -10.71
N GLY A 128 0.79 -2.06 -9.76
CA GLY A 128 0.93 -1.46 -8.44
C GLY A 128 2.04 -2.13 -7.63
N MET A 129 1.96 -3.45 -7.48
CA MET A 129 2.92 -4.21 -6.67
C MET A 129 4.33 -4.17 -7.27
N GLU A 130 4.46 -4.37 -8.58
CA GLU A 130 5.75 -4.25 -9.28
C GLU A 130 6.30 -2.81 -9.20
N GLY A 131 5.43 -1.81 -9.35
CA GLY A 131 5.80 -0.40 -9.20
C GLY A 131 6.42 -0.11 -7.83
N ILE A 132 5.83 -0.61 -6.74
CA ILE A 132 6.37 -0.49 -5.38
C ILE A 132 7.77 -1.11 -5.30
N VAL A 133 7.92 -2.37 -5.73
CA VAL A 133 9.18 -3.12 -5.65
C VAL A 133 10.29 -2.43 -6.43
N ARG A 134 10.01 -2.06 -7.68
CA ARG A 134 11.00 -1.43 -8.56
C ARG A 134 11.37 -0.03 -8.10
N HIS A 135 10.39 0.78 -7.71
CA HIS A 135 10.63 2.14 -7.24
C HIS A 135 11.40 2.14 -5.92
N ALA A 136 11.06 1.24 -4.98
CA ALA A 136 11.79 1.08 -3.72
C ALA A 136 13.27 0.75 -3.97
N ARG A 137 13.56 -0.21 -4.86
CA ARG A 137 14.92 -0.59 -5.22
C ARG A 137 15.65 0.46 -6.09
N LYS A 138 14.94 1.35 -6.78
CA LYS A 138 15.54 2.52 -7.44
C LYS A 138 16.00 3.56 -6.42
N LEU A 139 15.24 3.74 -5.33
CA LEU A 139 15.54 4.68 -4.25
C LEU A 139 16.57 4.12 -3.25
N ASN A 140 16.58 2.80 -3.04
CA ASN A 140 17.61 2.08 -2.30
C ASN A 140 17.85 0.69 -2.93
N PRO A 141 18.91 0.48 -3.73
CA PRO A 141 19.20 -0.80 -4.36
C PRO A 141 19.37 -1.97 -3.39
N ASN A 142 19.67 -1.69 -2.12
CA ASN A 142 19.95 -2.69 -1.09
C ASN A 142 18.71 -3.07 -0.26
N ILE A 143 17.55 -2.45 -0.49
CA ILE A 143 16.35 -2.69 0.33
C ILE A 143 15.86 -4.14 0.23
N ASP A 144 15.61 -4.75 1.38
CA ASP A 144 14.87 -6.01 1.47
C ASP A 144 13.37 -5.74 1.56
N ILE A 145 12.55 -6.56 0.92
CA ILE A 145 11.09 -6.36 0.83
C ILE A 145 10.37 -7.67 1.14
N VAL A 146 9.39 -7.61 2.04
CA VAL A 146 8.47 -8.70 2.36
C VAL A 146 7.08 -8.34 1.86
N ILE A 147 6.51 -9.17 0.98
CA ILE A 147 5.12 -9.04 0.54
C ILE A 147 4.24 -9.90 1.46
N MET A 148 3.12 -9.36 1.94
CA MET A 148 2.22 -10.08 2.83
C MET A 148 0.79 -10.09 2.29
N HIS A 149 0.05 -11.14 2.62
CA HIS A 149 -1.35 -11.31 2.21
C HIS A 149 -2.25 -11.47 3.43
N PHE A 150 -2.95 -10.42 3.84
CA PHE A 150 -3.87 -10.51 4.98
C PHE A 150 -5.17 -11.23 4.64
N VAL A 151 -5.76 -11.85 5.67
CA VAL A 151 -7.00 -12.62 5.58
C VAL A 151 -8.24 -11.73 5.45
N ASP A 152 -9.22 -12.20 4.69
CA ASP A 152 -10.59 -11.70 4.67
C ASP A 152 -11.56 -12.82 4.24
N PRO A 153 -12.87 -12.71 4.54
CA PRO A 153 -13.82 -13.80 4.30
C PRO A 153 -13.88 -14.30 2.84
N PRO A 154 -13.82 -13.44 1.80
CA PRO A 154 -13.67 -13.88 0.41
C PRO A 154 -12.46 -14.80 0.18
N LYS A 155 -11.27 -14.43 0.66
CA LYS A 155 -10.05 -15.25 0.52
C LYS A 155 -10.17 -16.57 1.27
N MET A 156 -10.77 -16.56 2.47
CA MET A 156 -11.05 -17.79 3.23
C MET A 156 -11.96 -18.74 2.43
N LYS A 157 -13.00 -18.21 1.78
CA LYS A 157 -13.91 -19.00 0.94
C LYS A 157 -13.16 -19.66 -0.22
N ASP A 158 -12.30 -18.91 -0.91
CA ASP A 158 -11.48 -19.45 -2.00
C ASP A 158 -10.59 -20.58 -1.51
N PHE A 159 -9.82 -20.38 -0.44
CA PHE A 159 -8.95 -21.40 0.14
C PHE A 159 -9.72 -22.65 0.60
N ASN A 160 -10.86 -22.48 1.27
CA ASN A 160 -11.73 -23.60 1.67
C ASN A 160 -12.30 -24.38 0.48
N SER A 161 -12.33 -23.77 -0.71
CA SER A 161 -12.70 -24.42 -1.97
C SER A 161 -11.51 -24.97 -2.77
N GLY A 162 -10.32 -25.02 -2.18
CA GLY A 162 -9.10 -25.47 -2.83
C GLY A 162 -8.51 -24.49 -3.86
N LYS A 163 -8.90 -23.21 -3.81
CA LYS A 163 -8.47 -22.18 -4.74
C LYS A 163 -7.58 -21.15 -4.06
N THR A 164 -6.46 -20.79 -4.69
CA THR A 164 -5.70 -19.61 -4.27
C THR A 164 -6.42 -18.35 -4.73
N PRO A 165 -6.70 -17.36 -3.86
CA PRO A 165 -7.34 -16.11 -4.25
C PRO A 165 -6.58 -15.38 -5.36
N GLU A 166 -7.30 -14.79 -6.32
CA GLU A 166 -6.71 -14.16 -7.50
C GLU A 166 -5.72 -13.04 -7.15
N VAL A 167 -6.09 -12.17 -6.21
CA VAL A 167 -5.21 -11.07 -5.76
C VAL A 167 -3.89 -11.58 -5.18
N ILE A 168 -3.92 -12.71 -4.46
CA ILE A 168 -2.69 -13.34 -3.95
C ILE A 168 -1.87 -13.87 -5.11
N ARG A 169 -2.47 -14.56 -6.09
CA ARG A 169 -1.75 -15.03 -7.29
C ARG A 169 -1.05 -13.87 -8.01
N ASN A 170 -1.73 -12.72 -8.15
CA ASN A 170 -1.19 -11.56 -8.85
C ASN A 170 -0.02 -10.91 -8.11
N HIS A 171 -0.11 -10.75 -6.79
CA HIS A 171 1.00 -10.26 -5.98
C HIS A 171 2.17 -11.26 -5.94
N GLU A 172 1.88 -12.57 -5.89
CA GLU A 172 2.90 -13.62 -5.92
C GLU A 172 3.63 -13.72 -7.26
N LYS A 173 3.00 -13.38 -8.40
CA LYS A 173 3.72 -13.23 -9.68
C LYS A 173 4.89 -12.25 -9.53
N VAL A 174 4.65 -11.11 -8.87
CA VAL A 174 5.69 -10.11 -8.58
C VAL A 174 6.72 -10.67 -7.58
N ALA A 175 6.27 -11.28 -6.47
CA ALA A 175 7.19 -11.85 -5.47
C ALA A 175 8.15 -12.90 -6.08
N VAL A 176 7.63 -13.79 -6.92
CA VAL A 176 8.40 -14.84 -7.62
C VAL A 176 9.38 -14.23 -8.62
N HIS A 177 8.96 -13.23 -9.39
CA HIS A 177 9.78 -12.59 -10.40
C HIS A 177 10.97 -11.85 -9.80
N TYR A 178 10.74 -11.11 -8.71
CA TYR A 178 11.75 -10.32 -8.00
C TYR A 178 12.47 -11.08 -6.87
N LYS A 179 12.14 -12.36 -6.69
CA LYS A 179 12.67 -13.28 -5.66
C LYS A 179 12.51 -12.75 -4.24
N LEU A 180 11.40 -12.08 -3.96
CA LEU A 180 11.10 -11.49 -2.66
C LEU A 180 10.51 -12.51 -1.70
N PRO A 181 10.86 -12.50 -0.41
CA PRO A 181 10.08 -13.20 0.59
C PRO A 181 8.59 -12.81 0.54
N SER A 182 7.70 -13.78 0.71
CA SER A 182 6.28 -13.48 0.90
C SER A 182 5.62 -14.35 1.95
N ILE A 183 4.56 -13.84 2.57
CA ILE A 183 3.81 -14.49 3.66
C ILE A 183 2.31 -14.56 3.31
N ASP A 184 1.75 -15.76 3.32
CA ASP A 184 0.33 -16.04 3.07
C ASP A 184 -0.45 -16.17 4.39
N LEU A 185 -0.59 -15.05 5.10
CA LEU A 185 -1.34 -14.99 6.37
C LEU A 185 -2.83 -15.30 6.18
N ALA A 186 -3.35 -15.06 4.98
CA ALA A 186 -4.71 -15.44 4.59
C ALA A 186 -4.89 -16.96 4.62
N ARG A 187 -3.96 -17.71 4.03
CA ARG A 187 -3.98 -19.18 4.08
C ARG A 187 -3.78 -19.70 5.51
N GLU A 188 -2.81 -19.16 6.25
CA GLU A 188 -2.55 -19.57 7.62
C GLU A 188 -3.81 -19.49 8.49
N VAL A 189 -4.43 -18.31 8.52
CA VAL A 189 -5.62 -18.10 9.35
C VAL A 189 -6.76 -19.00 8.90
N THR A 190 -6.93 -19.19 7.59
CA THR A 190 -7.99 -20.06 7.06
C THR A 190 -7.80 -21.51 7.49
N GLU A 191 -6.61 -22.06 7.30
CA GLU A 191 -6.33 -23.46 7.61
C GLU A 191 -6.35 -23.73 9.12
N ARG A 192 -5.82 -22.81 9.94
CA ARG A 192 -5.85 -22.94 11.41
C ARG A 192 -7.27 -22.87 11.96
N ILE A 193 -8.14 -22.03 11.38
CA ILE A 193 -9.58 -22.06 11.68
C ILE A 193 -10.21 -23.38 11.22
N GLY A 194 -9.86 -23.88 10.03
CA GLY A 194 -10.33 -25.18 9.52
C GLY A 194 -9.94 -26.36 10.43
N ARG A 195 -8.75 -26.30 11.04
CA ARG A 195 -8.27 -27.23 12.07
C ARG A 195 -8.84 -26.99 13.47
N LYS A 196 -9.73 -26.00 13.63
CA LYS A 196 -10.36 -25.61 14.91
C LYS A 196 -9.38 -25.18 15.99
N GLU A 197 -8.20 -24.66 15.62
CA GLU A 197 -7.23 -24.12 16.59
C GLU A 197 -7.74 -22.83 17.25
N PHE A 198 -8.54 -22.04 16.52
CA PHE A 198 -9.27 -20.88 17.03
C PHE A 198 -10.45 -20.55 16.11
N ALA A 199 -11.34 -19.66 16.56
CA ALA A 199 -12.48 -19.19 15.77
C ALA A 199 -12.22 -17.81 15.13
N TRP A 200 -12.91 -17.49 14.04
CA TRP A 200 -12.87 -16.17 13.39
C TRP A 200 -13.16 -15.01 14.35
N ARG A 201 -14.06 -15.23 15.32
CA ARG A 201 -14.37 -14.25 16.37
C ARG A 201 -13.16 -13.98 17.28
N THR A 202 -12.39 -15.02 17.61
CA THR A 202 -11.14 -14.89 18.41
C THR A 202 -10.07 -14.15 17.62
N PHE A 203 -9.98 -14.41 16.31
CA PHE A 203 -9.11 -13.65 15.41
C PHE A 203 -9.47 -12.15 15.39
N GLY A 204 -10.76 -11.82 15.48
CA GLY A 204 -11.28 -10.46 15.63
C GLY A 204 -11.89 -9.85 14.36
N GLY A 205 -11.83 -10.55 13.23
CA GLY A 205 -12.39 -10.09 11.96
C GLY A 205 -11.36 -9.53 11.00
N LEU A 206 -11.83 -8.74 10.03
CA LEU A 206 -10.98 -8.12 9.00
C LEU A 206 -9.92 -7.20 9.60
N HIS A 207 -10.31 -6.42 10.61
CA HIS A 207 -9.40 -5.66 11.46
C HIS A 207 -9.15 -6.52 12.71
N PRO A 208 -8.04 -7.28 12.76
CA PRO A 208 -7.85 -8.30 13.77
C PRO A 208 -7.81 -7.72 15.18
N ALA A 209 -8.21 -8.54 16.15
CA ALA A 209 -8.01 -8.26 17.56
C ALA A 209 -6.53 -8.49 17.93
N LYS A 210 -6.17 -8.30 19.20
CA LYS A 210 -4.81 -8.53 19.71
C LYS A 210 -4.27 -9.90 19.29
N PHE A 211 -5.07 -10.96 19.45
CA PHE A 211 -4.70 -12.32 19.05
C PHE A 211 -4.37 -12.44 17.56
N GLY A 212 -5.17 -11.86 16.67
CA GLY A 212 -4.87 -11.90 15.23
C GLY A 212 -3.60 -11.13 14.86
N HIS A 213 -3.31 -10.03 15.55
CA HIS A 213 -2.05 -9.31 15.40
C HIS A 213 -0.83 -10.08 15.92
N GLU A 214 -0.99 -10.83 17.02
CA GLU A 214 0.04 -11.71 17.57
C GLU A 214 0.35 -12.85 16.59
N LEU A 215 -0.66 -13.51 16.04
CA LEU A 215 -0.51 -14.54 15.02
C LEU A 215 0.27 -14.03 13.81
N TYR A 216 -0.07 -12.84 13.29
CA TYR A 216 0.69 -12.23 12.19
C TYR A 216 2.16 -12.00 12.55
N CYS A 217 2.43 -11.52 13.78
CA CYS A 217 3.79 -11.28 14.23
C CYS A 217 4.59 -12.58 14.40
N GLU A 218 3.96 -13.65 14.90
CA GLU A 218 4.58 -14.96 15.06
C GLU A 218 5.06 -15.52 13.72
N THR A 219 4.27 -15.39 12.65
CA THR A 219 4.66 -15.85 11.31
C THR A 219 5.78 -15.03 10.71
N ILE A 220 5.76 -13.72 10.94
CA ILE A 220 6.88 -12.85 10.55
C ILE A 220 8.15 -13.21 11.33
N ALA A 221 8.03 -13.57 12.63
CA ALA A 221 9.17 -14.02 13.43
C ALA A 221 9.76 -15.34 12.90
N ARG A 222 8.93 -16.30 12.47
CA ARG A 222 9.42 -17.54 11.82
C ARG A 222 10.10 -17.26 10.48
N LEU A 223 9.59 -16.31 9.69
CA LEU A 223 10.31 -15.84 8.50
C LEU A 223 11.68 -15.27 8.86
N PHE A 224 11.79 -14.47 9.93
CA PHE A 224 13.08 -13.95 10.40
C PHE A 224 14.03 -15.06 10.84
N ASP A 225 13.54 -16.10 11.52
CA ASP A 225 14.35 -17.26 11.90
C ASP A 225 14.92 -17.97 10.68
N ALA A 226 14.11 -18.16 9.63
CA ALA A 226 14.55 -18.75 8.38
C ALA A 226 15.50 -17.84 7.59
N ALA A 227 15.25 -16.53 7.58
CA ALA A 227 16.04 -15.56 6.83
C ALA A 227 17.38 -15.23 7.47
N TRP A 228 17.49 -15.32 8.80
CA TRP A 228 18.67 -14.93 9.56
C TRP A 228 19.23 -16.07 10.43
N PRO A 229 19.66 -17.18 9.80
CA PRO A 229 20.19 -18.32 10.53
C PRO A 229 21.55 -17.99 11.16
N GLY A 230 21.86 -18.61 12.30
CA GLY A 230 23.16 -18.45 12.98
C GLY A 230 23.32 -17.11 13.74
N LYS A 231 24.47 -16.94 14.41
CA LYS A 231 24.68 -15.84 15.36
C LYS A 231 25.04 -14.48 14.73
N THR A 232 25.76 -14.48 13.61
CA THR A 232 26.25 -13.26 12.94
C THR A 232 26.12 -13.39 11.43
N ALA A 233 25.79 -12.29 10.76
CA ALA A 233 25.73 -12.24 9.30
C ALA A 233 27.13 -12.32 8.69
N THR A 234 27.27 -13.14 7.64
CA THR A 234 28.47 -13.20 6.79
C THR A 234 28.13 -12.66 5.41
N GLY A 235 29.05 -11.94 4.78
CA GLY A 235 28.89 -11.41 3.44
C GLY A 235 28.95 -9.89 3.37
N LYS A 236 28.56 -9.34 2.21
CA LYS A 236 28.57 -7.90 1.93
C LYS A 236 27.17 -7.46 1.49
N ILE A 237 26.78 -6.26 1.91
CA ILE A 237 25.57 -5.61 1.42
C ILE A 237 25.72 -5.44 -0.08
N ALA A 238 24.74 -5.90 -0.85
CA ALA A 238 24.78 -5.86 -2.30
C ALA A 238 23.45 -5.43 -2.89
N ALA A 239 23.50 -4.69 -4.01
CA ALA A 239 22.30 -4.28 -4.72
C ALA A 239 21.53 -5.51 -5.22
N HIS A 240 20.22 -5.50 -5.02
CA HIS A 240 19.35 -6.56 -5.53
C HIS A 240 19.25 -6.50 -7.05
N ARG A 241 19.34 -7.66 -7.70
CA ARG A 241 19.13 -7.77 -9.16
C ARG A 241 17.71 -7.32 -9.51
N GLN A 242 17.60 -6.48 -10.53
CA GLN A 242 16.33 -6.06 -11.13
C GLN A 242 16.14 -6.80 -12.47
N PRO A 243 15.24 -7.78 -12.58
CA PRO A 243 14.87 -8.36 -13.87
C PRO A 243 14.15 -7.33 -14.76
N ALA A 244 13.87 -7.72 -16.01
CA ALA A 244 12.97 -6.99 -16.89
C ALA A 244 11.59 -6.81 -16.22
N LYS A 245 10.83 -5.79 -16.61
CA LYS A 245 9.48 -5.56 -16.06
C LYS A 245 8.55 -6.72 -16.43
N LEU A 246 7.66 -7.11 -15.53
CA LEU A 246 6.50 -7.96 -15.83
C LEU A 246 5.50 -7.17 -16.67
N ASP A 247 5.29 -5.90 -16.34
CA ASP A 247 4.44 -4.98 -17.08
C ASP A 247 5.22 -3.68 -17.37
N GLU A 248 5.32 -3.32 -18.64
CA GLU A 248 6.07 -2.13 -19.08
C GLU A 248 5.57 -0.82 -18.44
N PHE A 249 4.28 -0.80 -18.10
CA PHE A 249 3.55 0.32 -17.50
C PHE A 249 3.43 0.23 -15.97
N CYS A 250 4.18 -0.66 -15.30
CA CYS A 250 4.26 -0.64 -13.84
C CYS A 250 4.63 0.74 -13.29
N TYR A 251 4.12 1.06 -12.09
CA TYR A 251 4.21 2.39 -11.50
C TYR A 251 5.57 2.66 -10.82
N ASP A 252 6.67 2.31 -11.49
CA ASP A 252 8.05 2.31 -10.97
C ASP A 252 8.68 3.71 -10.78
N SER A 253 7.95 4.75 -11.17
CA SER A 253 8.29 6.16 -10.98
C SER A 253 7.07 6.94 -10.47
N GLY A 254 6.18 6.29 -9.72
CA GLY A 254 4.97 6.88 -9.16
C GLY A 254 5.26 8.04 -8.19
N GLN A 255 4.57 9.16 -8.38
CA GLN A 255 4.63 10.36 -7.54
C GLN A 255 3.26 10.96 -7.28
N LEU A 256 3.14 11.70 -6.18
CA LEU A 256 1.95 12.51 -5.86
C LEU A 256 2.27 14.00 -5.98
N LEU A 257 1.74 14.64 -7.02
CA LEU A 257 1.87 16.07 -7.23
C LEU A 257 0.83 16.85 -6.39
N PRO A 258 1.19 18.04 -5.88
CA PRO A 258 0.27 18.89 -5.15
C PRO A 258 -0.87 19.44 -6.04
N PRO A 259 -2.03 19.80 -5.44
CA PRO A 259 -3.20 20.27 -6.18
C PRO A 259 -2.98 21.64 -6.88
N ASP A 260 -1.99 22.42 -6.44
CA ASP A 260 -1.59 23.70 -7.03
C ASP A 260 -0.90 23.58 -8.39
N LYS A 261 -0.60 22.35 -8.86
CA LYS A 261 -0.10 22.08 -10.21
C LYS A 261 -1.17 22.17 -11.29
N ALA A 262 -2.45 22.26 -10.92
CA ALA A 262 -3.51 22.46 -11.89
C ALA A 262 -3.47 23.87 -12.48
N GLU A 263 -3.71 23.95 -13.78
CA GLU A 263 -3.64 25.15 -14.60
C GLU A 263 -5.03 25.44 -15.20
N LYS A 264 -5.20 26.66 -15.73
CA LYS A 264 -6.42 27.10 -16.46
C LYS A 264 -7.73 26.75 -15.73
N LEU A 265 -7.79 27.07 -14.44
CA LEU A 265 -8.94 26.78 -13.60
C LEU A 265 -10.17 27.58 -14.06
N LYS A 266 -11.27 26.88 -14.32
CA LYS A 266 -12.61 27.45 -14.47
C LYS A 266 -13.47 27.01 -13.28
N ARG A 267 -13.69 27.93 -12.34
CA ARG A 267 -14.47 27.76 -11.09
C ARG A 267 -13.96 26.71 -10.09
N PHE A 268 -13.05 25.81 -10.48
CA PHE A 268 -12.22 25.08 -9.53
C PHE A 268 -11.42 26.04 -8.66
N LYS A 269 -11.32 25.77 -7.36
CA LYS A 269 -10.60 26.60 -6.39
C LYS A 269 -9.59 25.78 -5.61
N GLN A 270 -8.45 26.41 -5.32
CA GLN A 270 -7.52 25.89 -4.32
C GLN A 270 -8.10 26.18 -2.93
N ASP A 271 -8.43 25.14 -2.19
CA ASP A 271 -8.81 25.22 -0.79
C ASP A 271 -7.61 24.77 0.06
N PRO A 272 -6.91 25.67 0.76
CA PRO A 272 -5.70 25.32 1.49
C PRO A 272 -5.97 24.40 2.70
N LYS A 273 -7.22 24.31 3.15
CA LYS A 273 -7.58 23.54 4.35
C LYS A 273 -9.03 23.08 4.24
N TRP A 274 -9.30 22.20 3.27
CA TRP A 274 -10.67 21.76 3.01
C TRP A 274 -11.31 21.15 4.25
N LYS A 275 -12.45 21.71 4.67
CA LYS A 275 -13.26 21.23 5.80
C LYS A 275 -14.46 20.46 5.28
N ASN A 276 -14.80 19.36 5.97
CA ASN A 276 -16.03 18.65 5.65
C ASN A 276 -17.26 19.40 6.19
N THR A 277 -18.08 19.90 5.27
CA THR A 277 -19.39 20.52 5.57
C THR A 277 -20.57 19.77 4.94
N VAL A 278 -20.33 18.60 4.35
CA VAL A 278 -21.32 17.80 3.60
C VAL A 278 -21.87 16.64 4.45
N GLY A 279 -21.13 16.23 5.47
CA GLY A 279 -21.42 15.05 6.29
C GLY A 279 -20.60 13.83 5.84
N GLY A 280 -20.81 12.69 6.50
CA GLY A 280 -20.00 11.49 6.31
C GLY A 280 -18.63 11.55 6.99
N GLY A 281 -18.08 10.38 7.30
CA GLY A 281 -16.78 10.26 7.96
C GLY A 281 -15.62 10.60 7.03
N VAL A 282 -14.60 11.27 7.55
CA VAL A 282 -13.35 11.58 6.84
C VAL A 282 -12.21 10.67 7.31
N ARG A 283 -11.08 10.69 6.60
CA ARG A 283 -9.83 10.05 7.03
C ARG A 283 -8.75 11.11 7.20
N GLY A 284 -7.86 10.92 8.17
CA GLY A 284 -6.67 11.76 8.32
C GLY A 284 -5.88 11.82 7.01
N GLY A 285 -5.40 13.01 6.65
CA GLY A 285 -4.75 13.26 5.35
C GLY A 285 -5.71 13.55 4.19
N PHE A 286 -7.03 13.42 4.39
CA PHE A 286 -8.10 13.72 3.41
C PHE A 286 -9.13 14.72 3.95
N VAL A 287 -8.74 15.49 4.96
CA VAL A 287 -9.48 16.59 5.57
C VAL A 287 -8.48 17.55 6.22
N ASN A 288 -8.80 18.84 6.28
CA ASN A 288 -7.91 19.89 6.79
C ASN A 288 -6.56 19.94 6.07
N VAL A 289 -6.55 19.64 4.77
CA VAL A 289 -5.37 19.65 3.89
C VAL A 289 -5.67 20.44 2.62
N PRO A 290 -4.64 20.91 1.89
CA PRO A 290 -4.82 21.54 0.59
C PRO A 290 -5.51 20.59 -0.40
N MET A 291 -6.53 21.10 -1.09
CA MET A 291 -7.25 20.40 -2.15
C MET A 291 -7.61 21.34 -3.30
N LEU A 292 -7.70 20.78 -4.50
CA LEU A 292 -8.36 21.42 -5.62
C LEU A 292 -9.84 20.99 -5.62
N VAL A 293 -10.76 21.96 -5.55
CA VAL A 293 -12.19 21.70 -5.33
C VAL A 293 -13.05 22.34 -6.42
N GLY A 294 -13.85 21.51 -7.09
CA GLY A 294 -14.92 21.92 -8.01
C GLY A 294 -16.26 21.38 -7.50
N LYS A 295 -17.36 22.07 -7.80
CA LYS A 295 -18.69 21.73 -7.26
C LYS A 295 -19.82 21.77 -8.28
N GLN A 296 -19.62 22.42 -9.42
CA GLN A 296 -20.67 22.63 -10.42
C GLN A 296 -20.32 21.94 -11.75
N PRO A 297 -21.33 21.40 -12.46
CA PRO A 297 -21.15 20.98 -13.85
C PRO A 297 -20.48 22.07 -14.71
N GLY A 298 -19.50 21.66 -15.51
CA GLY A 298 -18.70 22.55 -16.35
C GLY A 298 -17.54 23.26 -15.65
N ASP A 299 -17.35 23.07 -14.33
CA ASP A 299 -16.07 23.42 -13.69
C ASP A 299 -14.96 22.61 -14.33
N SER A 300 -13.83 23.23 -14.66
CA SER A 300 -12.74 22.56 -15.37
C SER A 300 -11.35 23.00 -14.90
N PHE A 301 -10.36 22.17 -15.19
CA PHE A 301 -8.94 22.49 -15.06
C PHE A 301 -8.11 21.71 -16.09
N GLU A 302 -6.87 22.12 -16.28
CA GLU A 302 -5.86 21.40 -17.04
C GLU A 302 -4.69 21.01 -16.13
N LEU A 303 -3.94 19.98 -16.51
CA LEU A 303 -2.69 19.60 -15.84
C LEU A 303 -1.69 19.08 -16.89
N SER A 304 -0.50 19.65 -16.89
CA SER A 304 0.62 19.16 -17.71
C SER A 304 1.49 18.21 -16.89
N PHE A 305 1.81 17.04 -17.44
CA PHE A 305 2.65 16.03 -16.79
C PHE A 305 3.52 15.28 -17.79
N LYS A 306 4.63 14.70 -17.36
CA LYS A 306 5.48 13.83 -18.17
C LYS A 306 5.52 12.45 -17.55
N GLY A 307 5.14 11.41 -18.29
CA GLY A 307 5.11 10.05 -17.76
C GLY A 307 4.03 9.17 -18.37
N SER A 308 4.01 7.91 -17.95
CA SER A 308 3.15 6.89 -18.55
C SER A 308 1.77 6.74 -17.92
N ALA A 309 1.51 7.37 -16.77
CA ALA A 309 0.22 7.29 -16.09
C ALA A 309 -0.15 8.60 -15.40
N ILE A 310 -1.45 8.87 -15.35
CA ILE A 310 -2.05 10.00 -14.64
C ILE A 310 -3.31 9.57 -13.90
N GLY A 311 -3.50 10.10 -12.70
CA GLY A 311 -4.66 9.82 -11.86
C GLY A 311 -5.01 10.93 -10.89
N LEU A 312 -6.20 10.82 -10.29
CA LEU A 312 -6.72 11.73 -9.29
C LEU A 312 -6.84 11.00 -7.95
N PHE A 313 -6.09 11.45 -6.95
CA PHE A 313 -6.28 11.00 -5.58
C PHE A 313 -7.29 11.92 -4.90
N VAL A 314 -8.52 11.43 -4.75
CA VAL A 314 -9.67 12.22 -4.32
C VAL A 314 -10.15 11.85 -2.91
N ALA A 315 -10.88 12.78 -2.30
CA ALA A 315 -11.75 12.51 -1.16
C ALA A 315 -13.18 12.21 -1.67
N ALA A 316 -13.44 10.95 -2.02
CA ALA A 316 -14.68 10.51 -2.65
C ALA A 316 -15.84 10.46 -1.64
N GLY A 317 -16.62 11.55 -1.59
CA GLY A 317 -17.64 11.81 -0.58
C GLY A 317 -19.10 11.63 -1.03
N PRO A 318 -20.06 11.89 -0.11
CA PRO A 318 -21.50 11.70 -0.36
C PRO A 318 -22.06 12.54 -1.51
N ASP A 319 -21.40 13.63 -1.88
CA ASP A 319 -21.79 14.58 -2.91
C ASP A 319 -20.85 14.59 -4.11
N THR A 320 -19.99 13.57 -4.26
CA THR A 320 -19.01 13.57 -5.35
C THR A 320 -19.68 13.27 -6.70
N GLY A 321 -19.26 13.96 -7.76
CA GLY A 321 -19.84 13.84 -9.09
C GLY A 321 -19.11 12.89 -10.03
N THR A 322 -19.57 12.87 -11.27
CA THR A 322 -18.85 12.30 -12.41
C THR A 322 -17.98 13.39 -13.04
N ILE A 323 -16.77 13.03 -13.46
CA ILE A 323 -15.93 13.90 -14.30
C ILE A 323 -15.88 13.36 -15.73
N GLU A 324 -15.66 14.26 -16.66
CA GLU A 324 -15.18 13.97 -18.01
C GLU A 324 -13.71 14.37 -18.09
N TYR A 325 -12.89 13.54 -18.71
CA TYR A 325 -11.47 13.81 -18.91
C TYR A 325 -10.99 13.39 -20.29
N ARG A 326 -9.94 14.02 -20.79
CA ARG A 326 -9.21 13.60 -21.99
C ARG A 326 -7.73 13.90 -21.85
N ILE A 327 -6.93 13.19 -22.64
CA ILE A 327 -5.48 13.37 -22.70
C ILE A 327 -5.12 13.78 -24.13
N ASP A 328 -4.26 14.79 -24.25
CA ASP A 328 -3.69 15.26 -25.52
C ASP A 328 -4.74 15.57 -26.60
N GLY A 329 -5.87 16.17 -26.20
CA GLY A 329 -6.96 16.50 -27.12
C GLY A 329 -7.77 15.32 -27.65
N GLY A 330 -7.54 14.10 -27.12
CA GLY A 330 -8.25 12.89 -27.48
C GLY A 330 -9.74 12.88 -27.09
N LYS A 331 -10.35 11.69 -27.13
CA LYS A 331 -11.77 11.51 -26.79
C LYS A 331 -12.02 11.79 -25.30
N TRP A 332 -13.17 12.40 -25.02
CA TRP A 332 -13.65 12.57 -23.66
C TRP A 332 -14.12 11.21 -23.10
N ASN A 333 -13.56 10.83 -21.96
CA ASN A 333 -13.93 9.66 -21.18
C ASN A 333 -14.64 10.10 -19.91
N LYS A 334 -15.54 9.27 -19.39
CA LYS A 334 -16.25 9.53 -18.13
C LYS A 334 -15.64 8.73 -16.98
N ARG A 335 -15.62 9.32 -15.79
CA ARG A 335 -15.29 8.62 -14.55
C ARG A 335 -16.25 9.05 -13.45
N ASP A 336 -17.06 8.10 -12.96
CA ASP A 336 -17.80 8.28 -11.73
C ASP A 336 -16.81 8.26 -10.55
N LEU A 337 -16.80 9.34 -9.76
CA LEU A 337 -15.95 9.43 -8.56
C LEU A 337 -16.64 8.82 -7.33
N PHE A 338 -17.93 8.50 -7.41
CA PHE A 338 -18.69 7.94 -6.31
C PHE A 338 -18.36 6.45 -6.13
N THR A 339 -17.96 6.09 -4.92
CA THR A 339 -17.66 4.68 -4.56
C THR A 339 -18.82 4.08 -3.78
N LYS A 340 -18.84 2.74 -3.63
CA LYS A 340 -19.79 2.07 -2.74
C LYS A 340 -19.75 2.55 -1.27
N TRP A 341 -18.66 3.19 -0.86
CA TRP A 341 -18.46 3.72 0.50
C TRP A 341 -18.83 5.20 0.63
N SER A 342 -18.99 5.90 -0.50
CA SER A 342 -19.11 7.36 -0.54
C SER A 342 -20.38 7.87 0.14
N GLY A 343 -21.44 7.05 0.24
CA GLY A 343 -22.67 7.42 0.95
C GLY A 343 -22.46 7.77 2.43
N GLY A 344 -21.47 7.15 3.08
CA GLY A 344 -21.15 7.38 4.49
C GLY A 344 -19.78 8.00 4.75
N LEU A 345 -18.91 8.09 3.75
CA LEU A 345 -17.51 8.48 3.91
C LEU A 345 -17.03 9.41 2.79
N HIS A 346 -16.11 10.30 3.11
CA HIS A 346 -15.13 10.85 2.17
C HIS A 346 -13.93 9.92 2.11
N ILE A 347 -14.06 8.82 1.35
CA ILE A 347 -13.04 7.77 1.30
C ILE A 347 -11.83 8.23 0.46
N PRO A 348 -10.59 8.01 0.93
CA PRO A 348 -9.39 8.15 0.08
C PRO A 348 -9.50 7.21 -1.11
N TRP A 349 -9.54 7.76 -2.32
CA TRP A 349 -9.64 6.95 -3.53
C TRP A 349 -8.75 7.47 -4.65
N LEU A 350 -7.95 6.60 -5.24
CA LEU A 350 -7.14 6.92 -6.40
C LEU A 350 -7.81 6.39 -7.66
N TYR A 351 -8.23 7.28 -8.56
CA TYR A 351 -8.64 6.91 -9.90
C TYR A 351 -7.45 7.09 -10.85
N VAL A 352 -6.94 5.99 -11.41
CA VAL A 352 -6.00 6.05 -12.54
C VAL A 352 -6.85 6.32 -13.78
N LEU A 353 -6.59 7.45 -14.44
CA LEU A 353 -7.35 7.91 -15.61
C LEU A 353 -6.79 7.33 -16.90
N ASP A 354 -5.47 7.20 -16.96
CA ASP A 354 -4.73 6.51 -18.01
C ASP A 354 -3.43 5.96 -17.42
N ALA A 355 -2.97 4.83 -17.94
CA ALA A 355 -1.82 4.08 -17.44
C ALA A 355 -0.87 3.62 -18.54
N GLU A 356 -1.17 3.86 -19.81
CA GLU A 356 -0.42 3.30 -20.96
C GLU A 356 0.10 4.38 -21.90
N LEU A 357 0.44 5.53 -21.32
CA LEU A 357 0.94 6.68 -22.07
C LEU A 357 2.44 6.55 -22.37
N GLU A 358 2.90 7.29 -23.36
CA GLU A 358 4.30 7.35 -23.74
C GLU A 358 5.15 8.01 -22.64
N GLN A 359 5.98 7.21 -21.96
CA GLN A 359 6.71 7.64 -20.76
C GLN A 359 7.57 8.92 -20.92
N LYS A 360 8.13 9.15 -22.11
CA LYS A 360 9.04 10.30 -22.37
C LYS A 360 8.30 11.56 -22.83
N LYS A 361 7.01 11.47 -23.16
CA LYS A 361 6.23 12.58 -23.68
C LYS A 361 5.66 13.44 -22.55
N THR A 362 5.56 14.74 -22.80
CA THR A 362 4.75 15.64 -21.98
C THR A 362 3.33 15.60 -22.48
N HIS A 363 2.42 15.23 -21.60
CA HIS A 363 0.99 15.09 -21.84
C HIS A 363 0.21 16.23 -21.18
N ARG A 364 -0.98 16.50 -21.73
CA ARG A 364 -1.95 17.42 -21.16
C ARG A 364 -3.22 16.66 -20.77
N LEU A 365 -3.53 16.64 -19.49
CA LEU A 365 -4.83 16.22 -18.96
C LEU A 365 -5.78 17.41 -18.96
N GLU A 366 -6.97 17.24 -19.52
CA GLU A 366 -8.08 18.18 -19.40
C GLU A 366 -9.22 17.49 -18.64
N VAL A 367 -9.79 18.16 -17.63
CA VAL A 367 -10.87 17.62 -16.81
C VAL A 367 -12.00 18.64 -16.70
N ARG A 368 -13.25 18.17 -16.77
CA ARG A 368 -14.44 18.94 -16.41
C ARG A 368 -15.43 18.13 -15.59
N ILE A 369 -16.17 18.76 -14.69
CA ILE A 369 -17.26 18.12 -13.96
C ILE A 369 -18.45 17.95 -14.90
N ALA A 370 -18.99 16.73 -14.99
CA ALA A 370 -20.14 16.41 -15.82
C ALA A 370 -21.46 16.88 -15.18
N ALA A 371 -22.49 17.10 -16.01
CA ALA A 371 -23.85 17.29 -15.54
C ALA A 371 -24.46 15.99 -14.97
N GLU A 372 -23.95 14.85 -15.40
CA GLU A 372 -24.30 13.54 -14.84
C GLU A 372 -23.60 13.32 -13.49
N LYS A 373 -24.23 12.52 -12.63
CA LYS A 373 -23.65 12.01 -11.38
C LYS A 373 -24.29 10.67 -11.05
N ASN A 374 -23.65 9.91 -10.16
CA ASN A 374 -24.25 8.73 -9.57
C ASN A 374 -25.62 9.07 -8.94
N ALA A 375 -26.63 8.21 -9.14
CA ALA A 375 -27.97 8.41 -8.58
C ALA A 375 -27.98 8.51 -7.04
N LYS A 376 -27.00 7.89 -6.37
CA LYS A 376 -26.83 7.96 -4.90
C LYS A 376 -26.04 9.18 -4.43
N SER A 377 -25.47 9.96 -5.35
CA SER A 377 -24.69 11.15 -4.99
C SER A 377 -25.58 12.36 -4.74
N LYS A 378 -25.26 13.10 -3.68
CA LYS A 378 -25.94 14.35 -3.30
C LYS A 378 -25.50 15.56 -4.13
N GLY A 379 -24.46 15.45 -4.96
CA GLY A 379 -23.91 16.59 -5.69
C GLY A 379 -22.93 16.22 -6.80
N HIS A 380 -22.18 17.21 -7.29
CA HIS A 380 -21.23 17.06 -8.39
C HIS A 380 -19.77 17.27 -7.97
N ALA A 381 -19.47 17.25 -6.67
CA ALA A 381 -18.19 17.70 -6.18
C ALA A 381 -17.02 16.84 -6.70
N CYS A 382 -15.92 17.49 -7.01
CA CYS A 382 -14.63 16.85 -7.26
C CYS A 382 -13.62 17.49 -6.29
N ARG A 383 -13.03 16.66 -5.42
CA ARG A 383 -12.08 17.08 -4.38
C ARG A 383 -10.78 16.33 -4.58
N ILE A 384 -9.82 16.96 -5.23
CA ILE A 384 -8.53 16.36 -5.55
C ILE A 384 -7.53 16.75 -4.48
N VAL A 385 -7.03 15.75 -3.75
CA VAL A 385 -6.00 15.92 -2.72
C VAL A 385 -4.62 15.94 -3.35
N LYS A 386 -4.38 15.06 -4.33
CA LYS A 386 -3.13 14.96 -5.09
C LYS A 386 -3.42 14.46 -6.51
N PHE A 387 -2.54 14.82 -7.45
CA PHE A 387 -2.46 14.15 -8.75
C PHE A 387 -1.45 13.02 -8.67
N ALA A 388 -1.80 11.84 -9.16
CA ALA A 388 -0.89 10.69 -9.22
C ALA A 388 -0.27 10.62 -10.60
N VAL A 389 1.06 10.66 -10.70
CA VAL A 389 1.79 10.61 -11.98
C VAL A 389 2.85 9.52 -11.93
N ASN A 390 2.93 8.67 -12.95
CA ASN A 390 4.05 7.73 -13.09
C ASN A 390 5.12 8.38 -13.96
N GLY A 391 5.97 9.20 -13.32
CA GLY A 391 6.84 10.16 -13.99
C GLY A 391 7.03 11.42 -13.14
N ALA A 392 6.88 12.60 -13.74
CA ALA A 392 7.09 13.89 -13.09
C ALA A 392 6.08 14.96 -13.53
N ALA A 393 6.06 16.09 -12.83
CA ALA A 393 5.31 17.27 -13.28
C ALA A 393 5.83 17.75 -14.64
N GLY A 394 4.93 18.23 -15.50
CA GLY A 394 5.32 18.86 -16.76
C GLY A 394 5.89 20.24 -16.45
N GLY A 395 7.17 20.43 -16.72
CA GLY A 395 7.74 21.77 -16.86
C GLY A 395 7.46 22.28 -18.27
N ARG A 396 7.24 23.59 -18.41
CA ARG A 396 7.63 24.23 -19.67
C ARG A 396 9.14 24.06 -19.74
N ASP A 397 9.65 23.30 -20.71
CA ASP A 397 11.02 23.47 -21.15
C ASP A 397 11.15 24.96 -21.47
N ARG A 398 11.82 25.71 -20.60
CA ARG A 398 12.27 27.05 -20.94
C ARG A 398 13.46 26.80 -21.86
N GLY A 399 13.16 26.70 -23.15
CA GLY A 399 14.16 26.85 -24.20
C GLY A 399 14.83 28.21 -24.11
#